data_AF-A0A842P8V4-F1
#
_entry.id   AF-A0A842P8V4-F1
#
_cell.length_a   1.000
_cell.length_b   1.000
_cell.length_c   1.000
_cell.angle_alpha   90.00
_cell.angle_beta   90.00
_cell.angle_gamma   90.00
#
_symmetry.space_group_name_H-M   'P 1'
#
loop_
_entity.id
_entity.type
_entity.pdbx_description
1 polymer ?
#
loop_
_entity_poly.entity_id
_entity_poly.type
_entity_poly.pdbx_seq_one_letter_code
_entity_poly.pdbx_strand_id
1 'polypeptide(L)' 'MTPKEREHLKKLDDMVLNASSDELKKIQEIDQQTQMDGLSLYDVCLDSSSLVNQSIKKPSRKY' A
#
# COMPACT_ATOMS: atom_id res chain seq x y z
N MET A 1 1.43 -18.45 4.95
CA MET A 1 1.90 -17.19 5.54
C MET A 1 3.27 -17.39 6.17
N THR A 2 4.30 -16.87 5.52
CA THR A 2 5.69 -16.93 5.96
C THR A 2 5.95 -15.90 7.07
N PRO A 3 7.02 -16.06 7.87
CA PRO A 3 7.41 -15.06 8.87
C PRO A 3 7.60 -13.65 8.29
N LYS A 4 8.16 -13.55 7.08
CA LYS A 4 8.37 -12.29 6.38
C LYS A 4 7.06 -11.62 5.96
N GLU A 5 6.10 -12.40 5.46
CA GLU A 5 4.74 -11.90 5.17
C GLU A 5 4.04 -11.39 6.44
N ARG A 6 4.24 -12.04 7.59
CA ARG A 6 3.67 -11.58 8.87
C ARG A 6 4.27 -10.27 9.34
N GLU A 7 5.58 -10.11 9.20
CA GLU A 7 6.28 -8.87 9.54
C GLU A 7 5.77 -7.69 8.70
N HIS A 8 5.54 -7.95 7.42
CA HIS A 8 5.00 -6.93 6.53
C HIS A 8 3.55 -6.55 6.83
N LEU A 9 2.67 -7.52 7.11
CA LEU A 9 1.31 -7.20 7.57
C LEU A 9 1.33 -6.38 8.86
N LYS A 10 2.20 -6.76 9.80
CA LYS A 10 2.34 -6.02 11.05
C LYS A 10 2.78 -4.57 10.81
N LYS A 11 3.69 -4.33 9.86
CA LYS A 11 4.10 -2.97 9.48
C LYS A 11 2.95 -2.15 8.89
N LEU A 12 2.09 -2.79 8.10
CA LEU A 12 0.91 -2.14 7.52
C LEU A 12 -0.12 -1.82 8.62
N ASP A 13 -0.36 -2.75 9.53
CA ASP A 13 -1.21 -2.55 10.71
C ASP A 13 -0.67 -1.41 11.59
N ASP A 14 0.62 -1.39 11.89
CA ASP A 14 1.26 -0.32 12.68
C ASP A 14 1.16 1.04 11.97
N MET A 15 1.26 1.08 10.64
CA MET A 15 1.10 2.28 9.84
C MET A 15 -0.34 2.82 9.91
N VAL A 16 -1.35 1.95 9.79
CA VAL A 16 -2.76 2.34 9.89
C VAL A 16 -3.11 2.77 11.32
N LEU A 17 -2.60 2.07 12.33
CA LEU A 17 -2.90 2.34 13.74
C LEU A 17 -2.37 3.71 14.19
N ASN A 18 -1.22 4.13 13.66
CA ASN A 18 -0.56 5.39 14.04
C ASN A 18 -0.78 6.54 13.04
N ALA A 19 -1.49 6.29 11.93
CA ALA A 19 -1.73 7.30 10.90
C ALA A 19 -2.70 8.40 11.37
N SER A 20 -2.43 9.62 10.95
CA SER A 20 -3.39 10.72 11.05
C SER A 20 -4.58 10.51 10.10
N SER A 21 -5.68 11.24 10.31
CA SER A 21 -6.85 11.16 9.44
C SER A 21 -6.56 11.45 7.97
N ASP A 22 -5.59 12.33 7.67
CA ASP A 22 -5.22 12.66 6.29
C ASP A 22 -4.35 11.56 5.65
N GLU A 23 -3.52 10.89 6.45
CA GLU A 23 -2.76 9.72 6.00
C GLU A 23 -3.67 8.52 5.76
N LEU A 24 -4.67 8.30 6.63
CA LEU A 24 -5.69 7.28 6.43
C LEU A 24 -6.51 7.51 5.15
N LYS A 25 -6.85 8.76 4.84
CA LYS A 25 -7.51 9.10 3.56
C LYS A 25 -6.65 8.72 2.35
N LYS A 26 -5.34 9.03 2.38
CA LYS A 26 -4.42 8.64 1.30
C LYS A 26 -4.32 7.13 1.16
N ILE A 27 -4.20 6.40 2.27
CA ILE A 27 -4.18 4.92 2.26
C ILE A 27 -5.47 4.39 1.62
N GLN A 28 -6.62 4.97 1.96
CA GLN A 28 -7.90 4.56 1.41
C GLN A 28 -8.07 4.92 -0.08
N GLU A 29 -7.55 6.06 -0.54
CA GLU A 29 -7.50 6.39 -1.97
C GLU A 29 -6.61 5.42 -2.76
N ILE A 30 -5.47 5.01 -2.18
CA ILE A 30 -4.59 4.01 -2.78
C ILE A 30 -5.32 2.66 -2.86
N ASP A 31 -5.93 2.20 -1.77
CA ASP A 31 -6.69 0.94 -1.75
C ASP A 31 -7.76 0.91 -2.85
N GLN A 32 -8.56 1.96 -2.95
CA GLN A 32 -9.58 2.09 -4.00
C GLN A 32 -8.98 2.01 -5.41
N GLN A 33 -7.87 2.70 -5.68
CA GLN A 33 -7.20 2.64 -6.98
C GLN A 33 -6.66 1.23 -7.28
N THR A 34 -6.02 0.60 -6.30
CA THR A 34 -5.42 -0.73 -6.46
C THR A 34 -6.45 -1.83 -6.67
N GLN A 35 -7.61 -1.76 -6.00
CA GLN A 35 -8.72 -2.69 -6.20
C GLN A 35 -9.27 -2.63 -7.62
N MET A 36 -9.32 -1.45 -8.24
CA MET A 36 -9.75 -1.30 -9.64
C MET A 36 -8.75 -1.94 -10.63
N ASP A 37 -7.49 -2.06 -10.23
CA ASP A 37 -6.42 -2.72 -11.01
C ASP A 37 -6.27 -4.22 -10.67
N GLY A 38 -7.09 -4.75 -9.76
CA GLY A 38 -7.03 -6.13 -9.27
C GLY A 38 -5.80 -6.43 -8.41
N LEU A 39 -5.19 -5.39 -7.82
CA LEU A 39 -4.04 -5.48 -6.93
C LEU A 39 -4.48 -5.31 -5.48
N SER A 40 -3.82 -5.99 -4.54
CA SER A 40 -4.04 -5.74 -3.12
C SER A 40 -3.24 -4.53 -2.68
N LEU A 41 -3.81 -3.72 -1.78
CA LEU A 41 -3.08 -2.69 -1.04
C LEU A 41 -1.80 -3.26 -0.40
N TYR A 42 -1.85 -4.50 0.08
CA TYR A 42 -0.68 -5.18 0.63
C TYR A 42 0.47 -5.23 -0.38
N ASP A 43 0.22 -5.66 -1.61
CA ASP A 43 1.24 -5.78 -2.65
C ASP A 43 1.86 -4.41 -2.98
N VAL A 44 1.04 -3.36 -2.97
CA VAL A 44 1.49 -1.99 -3.24
C VAL A 44 2.25 -1.38 -2.05
N CYS A 45 1.83 -1.63 -0.83
CA CYS A 45 2.52 -1.17 0.38
C CYS A 45 3.85 -1.90 0.62
N LEU A 46 3.96 -3.16 0.18
CA LEU A 46 5.18 -3.96 0.27
C LEU A 46 6.33 -3.43 -0.60
N ASP A 47 6.04 -3.11 -1.85
CA ASP A 47 7.03 -2.55 -2.79
C ASP A 47 7.41 -1.11 -2.44
N SER A 48 6.61 -0.47 -1.59
CA SER A 48 6.68 0.94 -1.31
C SER A 48 7.39 1.26 0.01
N SER A 49 8.67 0.92 0.10
CA SER A 49 9.59 1.66 0.99
C SER A 49 9.67 3.17 0.67
N SER A 50 8.90 3.66 -0.33
CA SER A 50 8.84 5.03 -0.83
C SER A 50 7.42 5.65 -0.87
N LEU A 51 6.39 5.05 -0.25
CA LEU A 51 4.99 5.50 -0.38
C LEU A 51 4.69 6.90 0.19
N VAL A 52 5.64 7.51 0.91
CA VAL A 52 5.52 8.89 1.39
C VAL A 52 5.73 9.92 0.25
N ASN A 53 6.24 9.53 -0.93
CA ASN A 53 6.62 10.52 -1.97
C ASN A 53 6.25 10.20 -3.42
N GLN A 54 5.55 9.10 -3.73
CA GLN A 54 5.27 8.79 -5.13
C GLN A 54 3.78 8.93 -5.43
N SER A 55 3.44 10.02 -6.13
CA SER A 55 2.34 10.01 -7.10
C SER A 55 2.47 8.71 -7.87
N ILE A 56 1.51 7.80 -7.68
CA ILE A 56 1.52 6.44 -8.18
C ILE A 56 1.81 6.48 -9.68
N LYS A 57 3.07 6.28 -10.07
CA LYS A 57 3.42 6.09 -11.48
C LYS A 57 2.97 4.68 -11.82
N LYS A 58 1.83 4.60 -12.50
CA LYS A 58 1.27 3.37 -13.05
C LYS A 58 2.41 2.56 -13.70
N PRO A 59 2.64 1.30 -13.31
CA PRO A 59 3.55 0.45 -14.04
C PRO A 59 2.96 0.26 -15.44
N SER A 60 3.67 0.74 -16.45
CA SER A 60 3.30 0.53 -17.85
C SER A 60 3.44 -0.96 -18.15
N ARG A 61 2.33 -1.70 -18.05
CA ARG A 61 2.23 -3.04 -18.64
C ARG A 61 2.43 -2.89 -20.15
N LYS A 62 3.60 -3.30 -20.65
CA LYS A 62 3.77 -3.60 -22.07
C LYS A 62 3.03 -4.92 -22.33
N TYR A 63 2.09 -4.86 -23.26
CA TYR A 63 1.38 -6.01 -23.82
C TYR A 63 2.34 -6.96 -24.53
#